data_AF-A0A1K0GZM5-F1
#
_entry.id   AF-A0A1K0GZM5-F1
#
_cell.length_a   1.000
_cell.length_b   1.000
_cell.length_c   1.000
_cell.angle_alpha   90.00
_cell.angle_beta   90.00
_cell.angle_gamma   90.00
#
_symmetry.space_group_name_H-M   'P 1'
#
loop_
_entity.id
_entity.type
_entity.pdbx_description
1 polymer ?
#
loop_
_entity_poly.entity_id
_entity_poly.type
_entity_poly.pdbx_seq_one_letter_code
_entity_poly.pdbx_strand_id
1 'polypeptide(L)'
;MTDTSTPSAEETTAATAESTGTEETKKSESVASDSDLFRQSEIAADYVEGLLDILDYDGDIDELVSGGRPMVEVVGGRLQPLVGQRGATLEALQELTRLAIFRATGSPSRLLLDIGGYRATRR
;
A
#
# COMPACT_ATOMS: atom_id res chain seq x y z
N MET A 1 14.82 68.83 32.12
CA MET A 1 13.51 68.64 32.78
C MET A 1 12.45 68.73 31.68
N THR A 2 12.11 67.58 31.11
CA THR A 2 11.03 67.40 30.14
C THR A 2 10.51 65.98 30.31
N ASP A 3 9.20 65.88 30.27
CA ASP A 3 8.35 64.91 30.92
C ASP A 3 8.39 63.48 30.35
N THR A 4 8.28 62.57 31.31
CA THR A 4 7.70 61.23 31.29
C THR A 4 6.68 60.98 30.17
N SER A 5 6.91 59.92 29.40
CA SER A 5 5.87 59.23 28.63
C SER A 5 6.13 57.72 28.65
N THR A 6 5.29 57.05 29.45
CA THR A 6 4.72 55.71 29.27
C THR A 6 5.66 54.49 29.14
N PRO A 7 5.79 53.68 30.21
CA PRO A 7 6.02 52.23 30.10
C PRO A 7 4.66 51.50 30.08
N SER A 8 4.41 50.69 29.05
CA SER A 8 3.20 49.85 28.96
C SER A 8 3.54 48.39 29.29
N ALA A 9 3.13 48.01 30.51
CA ALA A 9 2.66 46.70 31.00
C ALA A 9 3.48 45.43 30.69
N GLU A 10 4.13 44.93 31.76
CA GLU A 10 4.40 43.51 31.99
C GLU A 10 3.20 42.80 32.65
N GLU A 11 3.22 41.47 32.51
CA GLU A 11 2.58 40.41 33.32
C GLU A 11 1.07 40.13 33.19
N THR A 12 0.75 38.87 32.85
CA THR A 12 -0.04 37.92 33.67
C THR A 12 -0.26 36.61 32.89
N THR A 13 0.60 35.59 33.13
CA THR A 13 0.33 34.29 33.80
C THR A 13 -0.22 33.18 32.89
N ALA A 14 0.52 32.07 32.75
CA ALA A 14 0.28 30.77 33.42
C ALA A 14 -0.81 29.94 32.72
N ALA A 15 -0.79 28.62 32.63
CA ALA A 15 0.16 27.53 32.88
C ALA A 15 -0.61 26.26 32.45
N THR A 16 0.10 25.14 32.31
CA THR A 16 -0.45 23.77 32.51
C THR A 16 -1.27 23.24 31.32
N ALA A 17 -1.14 22.01 30.83
CA ALA A 17 -0.58 20.79 31.38
C ALA A 17 -0.15 19.85 30.25
N GLU A 18 0.91 19.09 30.51
CA GLU A 18 1.03 17.75 29.96
C GLU A 18 -0.24 16.94 30.27
N SER A 19 -0.70 16.17 29.28
CA SER A 19 -1.50 14.99 29.54
C SER A 19 -1.06 13.89 28.59
N THR A 20 -0.15 13.12 29.16
CA THR A 20 0.20 11.74 28.84
C THR A 20 -1.08 10.92 28.67
N GLY A 21 -1.49 10.70 27.43
CA GLY A 21 -2.36 9.61 27.03
C GLY A 21 -1.51 8.50 26.44
N THR A 22 -0.82 7.76 27.29
CA THR A 22 -0.26 6.45 26.92
C THR A 22 -1.44 5.53 26.67
N GLU A 23 -1.97 5.54 25.44
CA GLU A 23 -2.70 4.39 24.95
C GLU A 23 -1.66 3.30 24.65
N GLU A 24 -1.43 2.44 25.64
CA GLU A 24 -1.02 1.07 25.39
C GLU A 24 -2.11 0.39 24.55
N THR A 25 -2.09 0.68 23.25
CA THR A 25 -2.85 -0.09 22.27
C THR A 25 -2.19 -1.45 22.22
N LYS A 26 -2.80 -2.40 22.92
CA LYS A 26 -2.55 -3.83 22.81
C LYS A 26 -2.22 -4.16 21.36
N LYS A 27 -1.01 -4.66 21.13
CA LYS A 27 -0.52 -5.19 19.86
C LYS A 27 -1.32 -6.45 19.49
N SER A 28 -2.61 -6.29 19.17
CA SER A 28 -3.30 -7.22 18.28
C SER A 28 -2.73 -6.96 16.90
N GLU A 29 -2.32 -8.00 16.20
CA GLU A 29 -1.92 -7.94 14.80
C GLU A 29 -2.88 -6.99 14.05
N SER A 30 -2.37 -5.81 13.68
CA SER A 30 -3.20 -4.72 13.16
C SER A 30 -3.76 -5.18 11.81
N VAL A 31 -5.07 -5.43 11.77
CA VAL A 31 -5.79 -5.64 10.51
C VAL A 31 -5.53 -4.37 9.69
N ALA A 32 -4.81 -4.50 8.58
CA ALA A 32 -4.50 -3.38 7.70
C ALA A 32 -5.82 -2.71 7.27
N SER A 33 -5.85 -1.38 7.24
CA SER A 33 -7.06 -0.66 6.82
C SER A 33 -7.34 -0.91 5.34
N ASP A 34 -8.60 -0.75 4.90
CA ASP A 34 -8.94 -0.89 3.47
C ASP A 34 -8.13 0.08 2.59
N SER A 35 -7.80 1.27 3.10
CA SER A 35 -6.90 2.21 2.43
C SER A 35 -5.46 1.69 2.32
N ASP A 36 -4.95 1.01 3.36
CA ASP A 36 -3.62 0.40 3.29
C ASP A 36 -3.60 -0.77 2.30
N LEU A 37 -4.68 -1.55 2.25
CA LEU A 37 -4.83 -2.64 1.28
C LEU A 37 -4.88 -2.09 -0.14
N PHE A 38 -5.68 -1.04 -0.39
CA PHE A 38 -5.72 -0.41 -1.72
C PHE A 38 -4.36 0.18 -2.12
N ARG A 39 -3.66 0.83 -1.20
CA ARG A 39 -2.29 1.30 -1.43
C ARG A 39 -1.33 0.15 -1.80
N GLN A 40 -1.52 -1.04 -1.22
CA GLN A 40 -0.72 -2.20 -1.59
C GLN A 40 -1.04 -2.71 -3.00
N SER A 41 -2.29 -2.60 -3.47
CA SER A 41 -2.64 -2.93 -4.87
C SER A 41 -2.04 -1.91 -5.85
N GLU A 42 -2.04 -0.61 -5.52
CA GLU A 42 -1.37 0.42 -6.35
C GLU A 42 0.13 0.10 -6.52
N ILE A 43 0.84 -0.17 -5.42
CA ILE A 43 2.28 -0.51 -5.48
C ILE A 43 2.53 -1.80 -6.28
N ALA A 44 1.61 -2.76 -6.19
CA ALA A 44 1.70 -3.99 -6.96
C ALA A 44 1.46 -3.74 -8.45
N ALA A 45 0.47 -2.93 -8.79
CA ALA A 45 0.16 -2.52 -10.15
C ALA A 45 1.37 -1.84 -10.79
N ASP A 46 1.98 -0.84 -10.12
CA ASP A 46 3.20 -0.17 -10.60
C ASP A 46 4.33 -1.17 -10.95
N TYR A 47 4.52 -2.18 -10.10
CA TYR A 47 5.55 -3.20 -10.31
C TYR A 47 5.24 -4.11 -11.52
N VAL A 48 3.98 -4.51 -11.65
CA VAL A 48 3.52 -5.38 -12.75
C VAL A 48 3.50 -4.59 -14.06
N GLU A 49 3.00 -3.37 -14.07
CA GLU A 49 2.99 -2.45 -15.22
C GLU A 49 4.41 -2.27 -15.77
N GLY A 50 5.37 -1.92 -14.91
CA GLY A 50 6.76 -1.78 -15.33
C GLY A 50 7.36 -3.06 -15.91
N LEU A 51 6.91 -4.24 -15.47
CA LEU A 51 7.30 -5.51 -16.08
C LEU A 51 6.65 -5.70 -17.46
N LEU A 52 5.35 -5.40 -17.61
CA LEU A 52 4.64 -5.51 -18.88
C LEU A 52 5.26 -4.59 -19.94
N ASP A 53 5.62 -3.37 -19.56
CA ASP A 53 6.30 -2.40 -20.42
C ASP A 53 7.64 -2.93 -20.92
N ILE A 54 8.46 -3.50 -20.02
CA ILE A 54 9.75 -4.09 -20.38
C ILE A 54 9.59 -5.26 -21.35
N LEU A 55 8.50 -6.02 -21.22
CA LEU A 55 8.22 -7.20 -22.03
C LEU A 55 7.41 -6.91 -23.30
N ASP A 56 6.97 -5.67 -23.51
CA ASP A 56 6.13 -5.25 -24.64
C ASP A 56 4.80 -6.06 -24.70
N TYR A 57 4.16 -6.23 -23.55
CA TYR A 57 2.90 -6.94 -23.40
C TYR A 57 1.74 -5.97 -23.18
N ASP A 58 0.72 -6.08 -24.03
CA ASP A 58 -0.51 -5.29 -23.94
C ASP A 58 -1.46 -5.94 -22.91
N GLY A 59 -1.25 -5.61 -21.63
CA GLY A 59 -2.11 -6.02 -20.52
C GLY A 59 -2.64 -4.81 -19.77
N ASP A 60 -3.96 -4.74 -19.62
CA ASP A 60 -4.66 -3.80 -18.76
C ASP A 60 -4.61 -4.31 -17.31
N ILE A 61 -4.39 -3.40 -16.36
CA ILE A 61 -4.25 -3.71 -14.94
C ILE A 61 -5.43 -3.12 -14.17
N ASP A 62 -6.07 -3.94 -13.36
CA ASP A 62 -7.12 -3.55 -12.43
C ASP A 62 -6.66 -3.77 -10.98
N GLU A 63 -6.78 -2.71 -10.17
CA GLU A 63 -6.48 -2.72 -8.74
C GLU A 63 -7.76 -2.86 -7.93
N LEU A 64 -7.77 -3.78 -6.95
CA LEU A 64 -8.94 -3.99 -6.11
C LEU A 64 -8.60 -4.54 -4.73
N VAL A 65 -9.55 -4.38 -3.80
CA VAL A 65 -9.52 -5.03 -2.49
C VAL A 65 -10.66 -6.05 -2.44
N SER A 66 -10.32 -7.31 -2.22
CA SER A 66 -11.28 -8.42 -2.18
C SER A 66 -11.06 -9.30 -0.96
N GLY A 67 -12.11 -9.44 -0.14
CA GLY A 67 -12.07 -10.29 1.07
C GLY A 67 -10.97 -9.90 2.06
N GLY A 68 -10.72 -8.60 2.24
CA GLY A 68 -9.68 -8.08 3.13
C GLY A 68 -8.25 -8.35 2.63
N ARG A 69 -8.06 -8.46 1.31
CA ARG A 69 -6.77 -8.69 0.66
C ARG A 69 -6.59 -7.73 -0.51
N PRO A 70 -5.37 -7.22 -0.74
CA PRO A 70 -5.10 -6.51 -1.97
C PRO A 70 -5.06 -7.51 -3.13
N MET A 71 -5.53 -7.07 -4.28
CA MET A 71 -5.55 -7.88 -5.49
C MET A 71 -5.24 -7.02 -6.71
N VAL A 72 -4.53 -7.63 -7.64
CA VAL A 72 -4.25 -7.08 -8.97
C VAL A 72 -4.66 -8.11 -10.01
N GLU A 73 -5.46 -7.67 -10.97
CA GLU A 73 -5.88 -8.45 -12.13
C GLU A 73 -5.23 -7.88 -13.38
N VAL A 74 -4.66 -8.76 -14.22
CA VAL A 74 -4.10 -8.40 -15.51
C VAL A 74 -4.91 -9.07 -16.61
N VAL A 75 -5.53 -8.28 -17.48
CA VAL A 75 -6.33 -8.76 -18.60
C VAL A 75 -5.72 -8.25 -19.89
N GLY A 76 -5.72 -9.03 -20.96
CA GLY A 76 -5.18 -8.57 -22.24
C GLY A 76 -4.59 -9.68 -23.09
N GLY A 77 -3.76 -9.27 -24.03
CA GLY A 77 -3.17 -10.14 -25.04
C GLY A 77 -1.82 -10.73 -24.63
N ARG A 78 -1.50 -11.91 -25.16
CA ARG A 78 -0.14 -12.51 -25.05
C ARG A 78 0.35 -12.78 -23.62
N LEU A 79 -0.53 -12.86 -22.63
CA LEU A 79 -0.18 -13.06 -21.22
C LEU A 79 0.17 -14.51 -20.84
N GLN A 80 -0.05 -15.48 -21.73
CA GLN A 80 0.19 -16.91 -21.47
C GLN A 80 1.61 -17.25 -20.94
N PRO A 81 2.69 -16.61 -21.40
CA PRO A 81 4.03 -16.82 -20.85
C PRO A 81 4.16 -16.35 -19.39
N LEU A 82 3.44 -15.31 -18.97
CA LEU A 82 3.43 -14.82 -17.59
C LEU A 82 2.65 -15.75 -16.65
N VAL A 83 1.70 -16.51 -17.17
CA VAL A 83 1.09 -17.62 -16.43
C VAL A 83 2.09 -18.76 -16.27
N GLY A 84 2.71 -19.17 -17.37
CA GLY A 84 3.69 -20.24 -17.40
C GLY A 84 3.10 -21.63 -17.18
N GLN A 85 3.96 -22.66 -17.15
CA GLN A 85 3.51 -24.04 -17.00
C GLN A 85 2.82 -24.25 -15.65
N ARG A 86 1.55 -24.65 -15.71
CA ARG A 86 0.70 -24.88 -14.52
C ARG A 86 0.67 -23.69 -13.55
N GLY A 87 0.96 -22.46 -14.01
CA GLY A 87 0.92 -21.26 -13.17
C GLY A 87 2.21 -20.96 -12.43
N ALA A 88 3.30 -21.69 -12.68
CA ALA A 88 4.54 -21.52 -11.94
C ALA A 88 5.15 -20.10 -12.12
N THR A 89 5.02 -19.50 -13.31
CA THR A 89 5.50 -18.14 -13.54
C THR A 89 4.62 -17.12 -12.81
N LEU A 90 3.29 -17.28 -12.87
CA LEU A 90 2.36 -16.42 -12.13
C LEU A 90 2.64 -16.47 -10.62
N GLU A 91 2.89 -17.65 -10.07
CA GLU A 91 3.20 -17.82 -8.66
C GLU A 91 4.52 -17.12 -8.29
N ALA A 92 5.56 -17.26 -9.11
CA ALA A 92 6.81 -16.55 -8.91
C ALA A 92 6.62 -15.02 -8.98
N LEU A 93 5.88 -14.52 -9.98
CA LEU A 93 5.56 -13.10 -10.12
C LEU A 93 4.79 -12.57 -8.92
N GLN A 94 3.86 -13.35 -8.38
CA GLN A 94 3.12 -12.97 -7.18
C GLN A 94 4.06 -12.79 -5.98
N GLU A 95 5.00 -13.71 -5.76
CA GLU A 95 5.95 -13.58 -4.64
C GLU A 95 6.93 -12.41 -4.85
N LEU A 96 7.37 -12.16 -6.08
CA LEU A 96 8.18 -10.98 -6.40
C LEU A 96 7.42 -9.67 -6.15
N THR A 97 6.14 -9.63 -6.50
CA THR A 97 5.29 -8.46 -6.28
C THR A 97 5.04 -8.25 -4.78
N ARG A 98 4.83 -9.31 -4.00
CA ARG A 98 4.76 -9.21 -2.53
C ARG A 98 6.06 -8.69 -1.92
N LEU A 99 7.20 -9.10 -2.46
CA LEU A 99 8.50 -8.57 -2.04
C LEU A 99 8.63 -7.09 -2.39
N ALA A 100 8.10 -6.65 -3.54
CA ALA A 100 8.07 -5.24 -3.92
C ALA A 100 7.22 -4.41 -2.93
N ILE A 101 6.03 -4.90 -2.56
CA ILE A 101 5.20 -4.26 -1.53
C ILE A 101 5.93 -4.21 -0.19
N PHE A 102 6.55 -5.32 0.24
CA PHE A 102 7.30 -5.35 1.50
C PHE A 102 8.44 -4.33 1.50
N ARG A 103 9.17 -4.21 0.39
CA ARG A 103 10.23 -3.21 0.24
C ARG A 103 9.71 -1.78 0.37
N ALA A 104 8.52 -1.50 -0.15
CA ALA A 104 7.93 -0.16 -0.13
C ALA A 104 7.25 0.21 1.20
N THR A 105 6.63 -0.77 1.86
CA THR A 105 5.75 -0.55 3.03
C THR A 105 6.34 -1.05 4.35
N GLY A 106 7.39 -1.87 4.31
CA GLY A 106 7.95 -2.57 5.46
C GLY A 106 7.06 -3.67 6.06
N SER A 107 5.89 -3.92 5.47
CA SER A 107 4.87 -4.84 5.98
C SER A 107 4.62 -5.98 5.00
N PRO A 108 4.47 -7.23 5.47
CA PRO A 108 4.20 -8.36 4.59
C PRO A 108 2.80 -8.21 3.97
N SER A 109 2.69 -8.48 2.68
CA SER A 109 1.42 -8.42 1.96
C SER A 109 0.83 -9.81 1.69
N ARG A 110 -0.50 -9.91 1.73
CA ARG A 110 -1.27 -11.08 1.32
C ARG A 110 -1.83 -10.94 -0.11
N LEU A 111 -1.19 -10.08 -0.92
CA LEU A 111 -1.56 -9.79 -2.32
C LEU A 111 -1.89 -11.06 -3.09
N LEU A 112 -2.96 -10.99 -3.87
CA LEU A 112 -3.29 -11.94 -4.92
C LEU A 112 -3.03 -11.30 -6.29
N LEU A 113 -2.29 -12.00 -7.13
CA LEU A 113 -2.13 -11.65 -8.54
C LEU A 113 -2.92 -12.66 -9.38
N ASP A 114 -3.73 -12.17 -10.31
CA ASP A 114 -4.33 -12.97 -11.37
C ASP A 114 -3.95 -12.41 -12.74
N ILE A 115 -3.66 -13.30 -13.68
CA ILE A 115 -3.22 -12.94 -15.03
C ILE A 115 -4.06 -13.77 -16.00
N GLY A 116 -4.77 -13.10 -16.92
CA GLY A 116 -5.59 -13.74 -17.94
C GLY A 116 -6.73 -14.60 -17.37
N GLY A 117 -7.27 -14.27 -16.19
CA GLY A 117 -8.34 -15.03 -15.55
C GLY A 117 -7.95 -16.47 -15.17
N TYR A 118 -6.66 -16.71 -14.98
CA TYR A 118 -6.10 -18.04 -14.78
C TYR A 118 -6.69 -18.74 -13.54
N ARG A 119 -6.95 -17.98 -12.47
CA ARG A 119 -7.52 -18.52 -11.22
C ARG A 119 -8.98 -18.93 -11.37
N ALA A 120 -9.77 -18.18 -12.15
CA ALA A 120 -11.19 -18.51 -12.39
C ALA A 120 -11.36 -19.82 -13.17
N THR A 121 -10.42 -20.11 -14.09
CA THR A 121 -10.45 -21.30 -14.95
C THR A 121 -10.18 -22.62 -14.21
N ARG A 122 -9.68 -22.56 -12.96
CA ARG A 122 -9.37 -23.76 -12.14
C ARG A 122 -10.31 -23.98 -10.95
N ARG A 123 -11.41 -23.23 -10.83
CA ARG A 123 -12.43 -23.46 -9.81
C ARG A 123 -13.36 -24.60 -10.19
#